data_AF-A0A075HUB8-F1
#
_entry.id   AF-A0A075HUB8-F1
#
_cell.length_a   1.000
_cell.length_b   1.000
_cell.length_c   1.000
_cell.angle_alpha   90.00
_cell.angle_beta   90.00
_cell.angle_gamma   90.00
#
_symmetry.space_group_name_H-M   'P 1'
#
loop_
_entity.id
_entity.type
_entity.pdbx_description
1 polymer ?
#
loop_
_entity_poly.entity_id
_entity_poly.type
_entity_poly.pdbx_seq_one_letter_code
_entity_poly.pdbx_strand_id
1 'polypeptide(L)'
;MQSYTNRNKKQNLLQDGLLQIILGNSLILLLTSTTLERFEIENLFFHIMIEHLLYLAIGFLNASGFDSIIKSYKSSSSNYRLRILKYYSNYLALNNKFNPFGLITGLLFIITLFYWHIPSNFDSAIVDLNTHMFMHFSIILSGTFLYSSFKMISRIQLLVFILSIDKTMGVLGFFLAGGDSQIYQTYPLSVQMTSGFWMIIMMVGIDLLCILLILKTFFNSTPK
;
A
#
# COMPACT_ATOMS: atom_id res chain seq x y z
N MET A 1 -37.74 -0.78 -14.20
CA MET A 1 -36.32 -0.80 -14.65
C MET A 1 -35.36 -0.12 -13.68
N GLN A 2 -35.62 1.08 -13.15
CA GLN A 2 -34.73 1.76 -12.18
C GLN A 2 -34.48 1.01 -10.85
N SER A 3 -35.41 0.17 -10.36
CA SER A 3 -35.20 -0.60 -9.12
C SER A 3 -34.26 -1.80 -9.31
N TYR A 4 -34.14 -2.32 -10.53
CA TYR A 4 -33.31 -3.47 -10.87
C TYR A 4 -31.83 -3.07 -11.02
N THR A 5 -31.55 -1.95 -11.68
CA THR A 5 -30.21 -1.36 -11.79
C THR A 5 -29.64 -0.95 -10.43
N ASN A 6 -30.48 -0.44 -9.52
CA ASN A 6 -30.05 -0.10 -8.16
C ASN A 6 -29.77 -1.32 -7.27
N ARG A 7 -30.47 -2.46 -7.48
CA ARG A 7 -30.18 -3.72 -6.78
C ARG A 7 -28.87 -4.37 -7.25
N ASN A 8 -28.60 -4.38 -8.56
CA ASN A 8 -27.33 -4.90 -9.09
C ASN A 8 -26.13 -4.08 -8.60
N LYS A 9 -26.19 -2.75 -8.69
CA LYS A 9 -25.13 -1.87 -8.17
C LYS A 9 -24.88 -2.05 -6.65
N LYS A 10 -25.91 -2.47 -5.90
CA LYS A 10 -25.87 -2.68 -4.45
C LYS A 10 -25.24 -4.02 -4.07
N GLN A 11 -25.59 -5.09 -4.78
CA GLN A 11 -25.01 -6.41 -4.57
C GLN A 11 -23.52 -6.41 -4.90
N ASN A 12 -23.14 -5.65 -5.93
CA ASN A 12 -21.74 -5.49 -6.33
C ASN A 12 -20.89 -4.86 -5.21
N LEU A 13 -21.30 -3.76 -4.57
CA LEU A 13 -20.47 -3.12 -3.52
C LEU A 13 -20.19 -4.01 -2.29
N LEU A 14 -21.18 -4.81 -1.88
CA LEU A 14 -21.00 -5.75 -0.77
C LEU A 14 -20.08 -6.90 -1.18
N GLN A 15 -20.30 -7.47 -2.37
CA GLN A 15 -19.48 -8.55 -2.92
C GLN A 15 -18.04 -8.09 -3.16
N ASP A 16 -17.85 -6.94 -3.78
CA ASP A 16 -16.54 -6.31 -4.02
C ASP A 16 -15.80 -6.09 -2.69
N GLY A 17 -16.50 -5.58 -1.67
CA GLY A 17 -15.92 -5.35 -0.36
C GLY A 17 -15.50 -6.64 0.34
N LEU A 18 -16.34 -7.68 0.30
CA LEU A 18 -16.02 -9.00 0.84
C LEU A 18 -14.85 -9.65 0.09
N LEU A 19 -14.84 -9.56 -1.25
CA LEU A 19 -13.75 -10.08 -2.08
C LEU A 19 -12.42 -9.42 -1.72
N GLN A 20 -12.39 -8.10 -1.56
CA GLN A 20 -11.16 -7.38 -1.17
C GLN A 20 -10.63 -7.84 0.19
N ILE A 21 -11.50 -8.02 1.18
CA ILE A 21 -11.12 -8.54 2.51
C ILE A 21 -10.61 -9.98 2.39
N ILE A 22 -11.30 -10.84 1.65
CA ILE A 22 -10.87 -12.23 1.45
C ILE A 22 -9.50 -12.27 0.76
N LEU A 23 -9.31 -11.48 -0.29
CA LEU A 23 -8.02 -11.38 -0.99
C LEU A 23 -6.91 -10.89 -0.05
N GLY A 24 -7.15 -9.82 0.72
CA GLY A 24 -6.18 -9.32 1.71
C GLY A 24 -5.81 -10.37 2.74
N ASN A 25 -6.78 -11.09 3.32
CA ASN A 25 -6.48 -12.14 4.30
C ASN A 25 -5.81 -13.37 3.66
N SER A 26 -6.13 -13.71 2.41
CA SER A 26 -5.46 -14.79 1.68
C SER A 26 -3.98 -14.48 1.40
N LEU A 27 -3.64 -13.20 1.16
CA LEU A 27 -2.26 -12.76 1.02
C LEU A 27 -1.46 -12.94 2.31
N ILE A 28 -2.07 -12.71 3.48
CA ILE A 28 -1.40 -12.96 4.77
C ILE A 28 -0.99 -14.43 4.85
N LEU A 29 -1.92 -15.36 4.58
CA LEU A 29 -1.65 -16.79 4.61
C LEU A 29 -0.57 -17.21 3.61
N LEU A 30 -0.51 -16.55 2.45
CA LEU A 30 0.52 -16.79 1.44
C LEU A 30 1.90 -16.31 1.91
N LEU A 31 1.97 -15.10 2.50
CA LEU A 31 3.22 -14.51 3.00
C LEU A 31 3.79 -15.30 4.19
N THR A 32 2.93 -15.82 5.07
CA THR A 32 3.34 -16.71 6.18
C THR A 32 3.54 -18.16 5.75
N SER A 33 3.78 -18.42 4.46
CA SER A 33 4.10 -19.76 3.98
C SER A 33 5.60 -19.97 4.04
N THR A 34 6.02 -21.21 4.35
CA THR A 34 7.44 -21.58 4.47
C THR A 34 8.27 -21.25 3.23
N THR A 35 7.64 -21.19 2.05
CA THR A 35 8.31 -20.83 0.81
C THR A 35 8.63 -19.34 0.75
N LEU A 36 7.69 -18.47 1.14
CA LEU A 36 7.90 -17.02 1.10
C LEU A 36 8.76 -16.53 2.27
N GLU A 37 8.60 -17.13 3.46
CA GLU A 37 9.51 -16.89 4.61
C GLU A 37 10.97 -17.21 4.24
N ARG A 38 11.19 -18.25 3.44
CA ARG A 38 12.55 -18.56 2.96
C ARG A 38 13.08 -17.49 2.01
N PHE A 39 12.25 -16.99 1.10
CA PHE A 39 12.65 -15.92 0.17
C PHE A 39 12.96 -14.61 0.89
N GLU A 40 12.22 -14.27 1.93
CA GLU A 40 12.48 -13.14 2.81
C GLU A 40 13.90 -13.21 3.38
N ILE A 41 14.28 -14.36 3.97
CA ILE A 41 15.59 -14.54 4.60
C ILE A 41 16.73 -14.50 3.57
N GLU A 42 16.53 -15.08 2.39
CA GLU A 42 17.59 -15.23 1.39
C GLU A 42 17.74 -14.00 0.47
N ASN A 43 16.71 -13.17 0.31
CA ASN A 43 16.66 -12.13 -0.72
C ASN A 43 16.12 -10.81 -0.18
N LEU A 44 17.03 -9.85 0.02
CA LEU A 44 16.71 -8.51 0.51
C LEU A 44 15.73 -7.76 -0.41
N PHE A 45 15.86 -7.88 -1.73
CA PHE A 45 14.93 -7.27 -2.66
C PHE A 45 13.52 -7.85 -2.50
N PHE A 46 13.39 -9.17 -2.32
CA PHE A 46 12.10 -9.77 -2.04
C PHE A 46 11.50 -9.21 -0.74
N HIS A 47 12.26 -9.22 0.35
CA HIS A 47 11.81 -8.73 1.66
C HIS A 47 11.37 -7.26 1.59
N ILE A 48 12.26 -6.36 1.14
CA ILE A 48 11.98 -4.91 1.14
C ILE A 48 10.95 -4.52 0.08
N MET A 49 11.01 -5.10 -1.13
CA MET A 49 10.19 -4.61 -2.25
C MET A 49 8.91 -5.40 -2.41
N ILE A 50 9.00 -6.73 -2.46
CA ILE A 50 7.86 -7.56 -2.83
C ILE A 50 6.98 -7.78 -1.61
N GLU A 51 7.56 -8.24 -0.52
CA GLU A 51 6.83 -8.58 0.69
C GLU A 51 6.24 -7.35 1.38
N HIS A 52 7.02 -6.30 1.64
CA HIS A 52 6.47 -5.07 2.21
C HIS A 52 5.37 -4.46 1.32
N LEU A 53 5.49 -4.52 -0.02
CA LEU A 53 4.43 -4.07 -0.93
C LEU A 53 3.16 -4.92 -0.80
N LEU A 54 3.29 -6.23 -0.62
CA LEU A 54 2.15 -7.12 -0.41
C LEU A 54 1.50 -6.87 0.96
N TYR A 55 2.27 -6.63 2.03
CA TYR A 55 1.72 -6.20 3.33
C TYR A 55 1.02 -4.85 3.26
N LEU A 56 1.57 -3.88 2.53
CA LEU A 56 0.89 -2.62 2.22
C LEU A 56 -0.44 -2.88 1.48
N ALA A 57 -0.43 -3.76 0.49
CA ALA A 57 -1.63 -4.11 -0.28
C ALA A 57 -2.70 -4.77 0.59
N ILE A 58 -2.32 -5.60 1.56
CA ILE A 58 -3.26 -6.19 2.55
C ILE A 58 -3.98 -5.10 3.32
N GLY A 59 -3.25 -4.12 3.86
CA GLY A 59 -3.83 -2.98 4.56
C GLY A 59 -4.77 -2.16 3.69
N PHE A 60 -4.33 -1.88 2.47
CA PHE A 60 -5.10 -1.12 1.49
C PHE A 60 -6.41 -1.83 1.12
N LEU A 61 -6.35 -3.13 0.82
CA LEU A 61 -7.50 -3.97 0.45
C LEU A 61 -8.50 -4.10 1.59
N ASN A 62 -8.03 -4.30 2.82
CA ASN A 62 -8.91 -4.34 3.99
C ASN A 62 -9.63 -3.01 4.18
N ALA A 63 -8.91 -1.88 4.10
CA ALA A 63 -9.48 -0.55 4.24
C ALA A 63 -10.51 -0.24 3.13
N SER A 64 -10.19 -0.58 1.88
CA SER A 64 -11.11 -0.41 0.74
C SER A 64 -12.32 -1.34 0.83
N GLY A 65 -12.12 -2.55 1.34
CA GLY A 65 -13.16 -3.56 1.53
C GLY A 65 -14.19 -3.10 2.56
N PHE A 66 -13.72 -2.66 3.73
CA PHE A 66 -14.58 -2.09 4.77
C PHE A 66 -15.35 -0.85 4.27
N ASP A 67 -14.69 0.04 3.53
CA ASP A 67 -15.33 1.22 2.95
C ASP A 67 -16.48 0.85 1.99
N SER A 68 -16.27 -0.18 1.17
CA SER A 68 -17.26 -0.70 0.22
C SER A 68 -18.45 -1.36 0.92
N ILE A 69 -18.18 -2.18 1.95
CA ILE A 69 -19.21 -2.80 2.79
C ILE A 69 -20.05 -1.73 3.47
N ILE A 70 -19.44 -0.72 4.10
CA ILE A 70 -20.17 0.36 4.77
C ILE A 70 -21.01 1.15 3.77
N LYS A 71 -20.49 1.47 2.59
CA LYS A 71 -21.24 2.17 1.53
C LYS A 71 -22.45 1.36 1.04
N SER A 72 -22.38 0.03 1.06
CA SER A 72 -23.52 -0.84 0.70
C SER A 72 -24.73 -0.63 1.64
N TYR A 73 -24.51 -0.19 2.89
CA TYR A 73 -25.59 0.10 3.83
C TYR A 73 -26.45 1.30 3.43
N LYS A 74 -25.97 2.24 2.60
CA LYS A 74 -26.76 3.41 2.15
C LYS A 74 -28.13 3.03 1.60
N SER A 75 -28.18 1.92 0.87
CA SER A 75 -29.39 1.39 0.24
C SER A 75 -29.95 0.15 0.94
N SER A 76 -29.41 -0.25 2.10
CA SER A 76 -29.84 -1.43 2.88
C SER A 76 -31.19 -1.23 3.55
N SER A 77 -31.96 -2.31 3.73
CA SER A 77 -33.19 -2.33 4.52
C SER A 77 -32.94 -2.69 5.99
N SER A 78 -31.68 -2.86 6.40
CA SER A 78 -31.31 -3.22 7.77
C SER A 78 -31.72 -2.14 8.78
N ASN A 79 -32.23 -2.58 9.94
CA ASN A 79 -32.54 -1.73 11.09
C ASN A 79 -31.32 -0.92 11.58
N TYR A 80 -30.10 -1.42 11.35
CA TYR A 80 -28.87 -0.76 11.77
C TYR A 80 -28.35 0.30 10.78
N ARG A 81 -28.99 0.44 9.60
CA ARG A 81 -28.53 1.32 8.52
C ARG A 81 -28.22 2.73 9.02
N LEU A 82 -29.19 3.38 9.66
CA LEU A 82 -29.06 4.78 10.05
C LEU A 82 -27.93 4.98 11.06
N ARG A 83 -27.76 4.01 11.98
CA ARG A 83 -26.70 4.05 12.99
C ARG A 83 -25.32 3.90 12.37
N ILE A 84 -25.13 2.90 11.49
CA ILE A 84 -23.85 2.66 10.79
C ILE A 84 -23.48 3.88 9.94
N LEU A 85 -24.42 4.41 9.15
CA LEU A 85 -24.17 5.56 8.28
C LEU A 85 -23.86 6.83 9.07
N LYS A 86 -24.51 7.04 10.22
CA LYS A 86 -24.23 8.17 11.11
C LYS A 86 -22.81 8.09 11.69
N TYR A 87 -22.39 6.92 12.17
CA TYR A 87 -21.01 6.76 12.65
C TYR A 87 -20.00 6.99 11.54
N TYR A 88 -20.23 6.42 10.36
CA TYR A 88 -19.35 6.57 9.22
C TYR A 88 -19.30 8.03 8.72
N SER A 89 -20.42 8.74 8.67
CA SER A 89 -20.43 10.16 8.30
C SER A 89 -19.69 11.02 9.32
N ASN A 90 -19.84 10.74 10.61
CA ASN A 90 -19.11 11.44 11.67
C ASN A 90 -17.60 11.18 11.57
N TYR A 91 -17.20 9.92 11.32
CA TYR A 91 -15.81 9.57 11.07
C TYR A 91 -15.26 10.32 9.86
N LEU A 92 -15.97 10.35 8.73
CA LEU A 92 -15.56 11.09 7.53
C LEU A 92 -15.44 12.59 7.79
N ALA A 93 -16.37 13.18 8.55
CA ALA A 93 -16.32 14.59 8.90
C ALA A 93 -15.09 14.91 9.77
N LEU A 94 -14.78 14.07 10.76
CA LEU A 94 -13.58 14.19 11.58
C LEU A 94 -12.31 14.00 10.74
N ASN A 95 -12.25 12.97 9.90
CA ASN A 95 -11.12 12.73 9.01
C ASN A 95 -10.92 13.92 8.06
N ASN A 96 -11.98 14.46 7.45
CA ASN A 96 -11.84 15.63 6.57
C ASN A 96 -11.35 16.88 7.30
N LYS A 97 -11.72 17.05 8.59
CA LYS A 97 -11.28 18.17 9.41
C LYS A 97 -9.80 18.05 9.81
N PHE A 98 -9.37 16.86 10.23
CA PHE A 98 -8.03 16.64 10.76
C PHE A 98 -7.03 16.22 9.69
N ASN A 99 -7.45 15.56 8.62
CA ASN A 99 -6.62 15.05 7.54
C ASN A 99 -6.97 15.74 6.20
N PRO A 100 -6.82 17.08 6.10
CA PRO A 100 -7.12 17.80 4.87
C PRO A 100 -6.23 17.27 3.73
N PHE A 101 -6.84 17.05 2.57
CA PHE A 101 -6.17 16.51 1.38
C PHE A 101 -5.44 15.17 1.59
N GLY A 102 -5.74 14.43 2.67
CA GLY A 102 -5.08 13.14 2.94
C GLY A 102 -3.63 13.26 3.42
N LEU A 103 -3.16 14.47 3.78
CA LEU A 103 -1.76 14.74 4.11
C LEU A 103 -1.29 14.04 5.39
N ILE A 104 -2.10 14.02 6.45
CA ILE A 104 -1.71 13.39 7.72
C ILE A 104 -1.55 11.88 7.55
N THR A 105 -2.52 11.22 6.92
CA THR A 105 -2.40 9.78 6.69
C THR A 105 -1.30 9.45 5.69
N GLY A 106 -1.08 10.30 4.68
CA GLY A 106 0.07 10.16 3.78
C GLY A 106 1.40 10.27 4.53
N LEU A 107 1.52 11.24 5.43
CA LEU A 107 2.71 11.44 6.26
C LEU A 107 2.93 10.30 7.26
N LEU A 108 1.88 9.79 7.89
CA LEU A 108 1.96 8.60 8.74
C LEU A 108 2.44 7.37 7.95
N PHE A 109 1.92 7.17 6.73
CA PHE A 109 2.40 6.12 5.84
C PHE A 109 3.91 6.27 5.54
N ILE A 110 4.37 7.47 5.18
CA ILE A 110 5.79 7.75 4.90
C ILE A 110 6.63 7.47 6.14
N ILE A 111 6.26 8.02 7.31
CA ILE A 111 7.01 7.84 8.56
C ILE A 111 7.13 6.37 8.91
N THR A 112 6.05 5.61 8.84
CA THR A 112 6.08 4.17 9.15
C THR A 112 7.00 3.42 8.20
N LEU A 113 6.95 3.70 6.88
CA LEU A 113 7.87 3.06 5.94
C LEU A 113 9.32 3.44 6.22
N PHE A 114 9.63 4.73 6.33
CA PHE A 114 11.01 5.17 6.60
C PHE A 114 11.55 4.58 7.89
N TYR A 115 10.75 4.56 8.96
CA TYR A 115 11.15 3.99 10.25
C TYR A 115 11.65 2.55 10.12
N TRP A 116 10.95 1.70 9.38
CA TRP A 116 11.33 0.29 9.22
C TRP A 116 12.47 0.06 8.24
N HIS A 117 12.75 1.01 7.35
CA HIS A 117 13.85 0.89 6.38
C HIS A 117 15.15 1.54 6.88
N ILE A 118 15.15 2.19 8.06
CA ILE A 118 16.39 2.59 8.75
C ILE A 118 17.18 1.31 9.10
N PRO A 119 18.48 1.22 8.74
CA PRO A 119 19.23 -0.03 8.88
C PRO A 119 19.20 -0.67 10.27
N SER A 120 19.38 0.13 11.33
CA SER A 120 19.36 -0.38 12.71
C SER A 120 18.01 -1.00 13.10
N ASN A 121 16.91 -0.41 12.62
CA ASN A 121 15.56 -0.89 12.94
C ASN A 121 15.23 -2.13 12.13
N PHE A 122 15.62 -2.14 10.86
CA PHE A 122 15.44 -3.28 9.96
C PHE A 122 16.22 -4.51 10.46
N ASP A 123 17.52 -4.34 10.75
CA ASP A 123 18.36 -5.42 11.28
C ASP A 123 17.82 -5.93 12.63
N SER A 124 17.36 -5.04 13.51
CA SER A 124 16.71 -5.45 14.76
C SER A 124 15.41 -6.23 14.54
N ALA A 125 14.64 -5.88 13.51
CA ALA A 125 13.39 -6.56 13.18
C ALA A 125 13.64 -7.97 12.65
N ILE A 126 14.72 -8.20 11.91
CA ILE A 126 15.01 -9.53 11.37
C ILE A 126 15.46 -10.51 12.46
N VAL A 127 16.23 -10.01 13.44
CA VAL A 127 16.79 -10.87 14.49
C VAL A 127 15.78 -11.18 15.61
N ASP A 128 14.84 -10.28 15.90
CA ASP A 128 13.82 -10.48 16.94
C ASP A 128 12.42 -10.69 16.34
N LEU A 129 11.84 -11.88 16.57
CA LEU A 129 10.54 -12.27 16.02
C LEU A 129 9.40 -11.31 16.39
N ASN A 130 9.39 -10.77 17.61
CA ASN A 130 8.33 -9.86 18.04
C ASN A 130 8.41 -8.52 17.30
N THR A 131 9.62 -8.00 17.13
CA THR A 131 9.89 -6.80 16.35
C THR A 131 9.61 -7.04 14.87
N HIS A 132 9.91 -8.23 14.35
CA HIS A 132 9.56 -8.67 13.00
C HIS A 132 8.04 -8.60 12.76
N MET A 133 7.26 -9.25 13.62
CA MET A 133 5.79 -9.23 13.53
C MET A 133 5.26 -7.80 13.67
N PHE A 134 5.87 -6.99 14.52
CA PHE A 134 5.50 -5.59 14.69
C PHE A 134 5.81 -4.74 13.44
N MET A 135 6.90 -5.02 12.72
CA MET A 135 7.20 -4.44 11.42
C MET A 135 6.10 -4.74 10.41
N HIS A 136 5.75 -6.03 10.24
CA HIS A 136 4.75 -6.45 9.26
C HIS A 136 3.37 -5.87 9.59
N PHE A 137 2.97 -5.90 10.87
CA PHE A 137 1.74 -5.29 11.34
C PHE A 137 1.70 -3.77 11.08
N SER A 138 2.81 -3.07 11.34
CA SER A 138 2.92 -1.63 11.08
C SER A 138 2.81 -1.31 9.59
N ILE A 139 3.37 -2.15 8.72
CA ILE A 139 3.26 -2.01 7.26
C ILE A 139 1.83 -2.29 6.78
N ILE A 140 1.13 -3.27 7.34
CA ILE A 140 -0.31 -3.45 7.07
C ILE A 140 -1.10 -2.20 7.50
N LEU A 141 -0.79 -1.63 8.67
CA LEU A 141 -1.44 -0.41 9.15
C LEU A 141 -1.15 0.78 8.22
N SER A 142 0.08 0.91 7.72
CA SER A 142 0.43 1.99 6.78
C SER A 142 -0.30 1.85 5.44
N GLY A 143 -0.61 0.64 4.98
CA GLY A 143 -1.50 0.39 3.84
C GLY A 143 -2.91 0.98 4.03
N THR A 144 -3.43 0.95 5.26
CA THR A 144 -4.71 1.60 5.61
C THR A 144 -4.61 3.13 5.52
N PHE A 145 -3.50 3.70 6.00
CA PHE A 145 -3.23 5.13 5.89
C PHE A 145 -3.08 5.57 4.43
N LEU A 146 -2.41 4.75 3.61
CA LEU A 146 -2.27 4.97 2.18
C LEU A 146 -3.63 5.04 1.49
N TYR A 147 -4.53 4.10 1.76
CA TYR A 147 -5.90 4.12 1.23
C TYR A 147 -6.66 5.40 1.61
N SER A 148 -6.57 5.80 2.89
CA SER A 148 -7.22 7.03 3.37
C SER A 148 -6.69 8.27 2.64
N SER A 149 -5.38 8.35 2.45
CA SER A 149 -4.73 9.44 1.69
C SER A 149 -5.17 9.45 0.22
N PHE A 150 -5.17 8.28 -0.44
CA PHE A 150 -5.49 8.13 -1.86
C PHE A 150 -6.91 8.59 -2.22
N LYS A 151 -7.85 8.50 -1.29
CA LYS A 151 -9.21 9.00 -1.51
C LYS A 151 -9.32 10.52 -1.55
N MET A 152 -8.32 11.24 -1.05
CA MET A 152 -8.38 12.68 -0.84
C MET A 152 -7.40 13.47 -1.72
N ILE A 153 -6.42 12.79 -2.33
CA ILE A 153 -5.47 13.40 -3.26
C ILE A 153 -5.99 13.38 -4.70
N SER A 154 -5.64 14.42 -5.46
CA SER A 154 -5.88 14.48 -6.90
C SER A 154 -5.01 13.48 -7.67
N ARG A 155 -5.37 13.21 -8.92
CA ARG A 155 -4.58 12.32 -9.81
C ARG A 155 -3.13 12.78 -9.99
N ILE A 156 -2.91 14.10 -10.06
CA ILE A 156 -1.56 14.68 -10.21
C ILE A 156 -0.76 14.49 -8.93
N GLN A 157 -1.36 14.76 -7.76
CA GLN A 157 -0.71 14.54 -6.47
C GLN A 157 -0.37 13.07 -6.25
N LEU A 158 -1.26 12.14 -6.64
CA LEU A 158 -0.99 10.70 -6.62
C LEU A 158 0.23 10.34 -7.48
N LEU A 159 0.33 10.90 -8.68
CA LEU A 159 1.44 10.62 -9.58
C LEU A 159 2.77 11.15 -9.00
N VAL A 160 2.78 12.38 -8.49
CA VAL A 160 3.95 12.96 -7.80
C VAL A 160 4.36 12.12 -6.59
N PHE A 161 3.39 11.64 -5.82
CA PHE A 161 3.62 10.80 -4.66
C PHE A 161 4.25 9.45 -5.04
N ILE A 162 3.71 8.77 -6.06
CA ILE A 162 4.27 7.51 -6.58
C ILE A 162 5.70 7.73 -7.06
N LEU A 163 5.95 8.77 -7.88
CA LEU A 163 7.29 9.09 -8.37
C LEU A 163 8.26 9.44 -7.22
N SER A 164 7.79 10.06 -6.15
CA SER A 164 8.64 10.40 -5.00
C SER A 164 9.09 9.15 -4.23
N ILE A 165 8.18 8.19 -4.01
CA ILE A 165 8.51 6.89 -3.40
C ILE A 165 9.45 6.10 -4.30
N ASP A 166 9.14 6.07 -5.60
CA ASP A 166 9.95 5.42 -6.63
C ASP A 166 11.40 5.93 -6.64
N LYS A 167 11.60 7.26 -6.57
CA LYS A 167 12.95 7.84 -6.49
C LYS A 167 13.65 7.51 -5.18
N THR A 168 12.91 7.43 -4.07
CA THR A 168 13.49 7.00 -2.78
C THR A 168 14.00 5.57 -2.86
N MET A 169 13.22 4.66 -3.46
CA MET A 169 13.65 3.29 -3.76
C MET A 169 14.88 3.27 -4.66
N GLY A 170 14.91 4.06 -5.74
CA GLY A 170 16.06 4.13 -6.63
C GLY A 170 17.34 4.64 -5.95
N VAL A 171 17.22 5.64 -5.07
CA VAL A 171 18.34 6.14 -4.26
C VAL A 171 18.85 5.07 -3.30
N LEU A 172 17.96 4.38 -2.58
CA LEU A 172 18.34 3.24 -1.75
C LEU A 172 19.04 2.16 -2.59
N GLY A 173 18.47 1.83 -3.75
CA GLY A 173 19.03 0.85 -4.67
C GLY A 173 20.43 1.23 -5.16
N PHE A 174 20.67 2.51 -5.44
CA PHE A 174 21.99 3.03 -5.80
C PHE A 174 23.02 2.83 -4.68
N PHE A 175 22.67 3.17 -3.43
CA PHE A 175 23.56 2.97 -2.29
C PHE A 175 23.85 1.48 -2.03
N LEU A 176 22.86 0.61 -2.21
CA LEU A 176 23.03 -0.85 -2.05
C LEU A 176 23.87 -1.45 -3.19
N ALA A 177 23.66 -1.02 -4.44
CA ALA A 177 24.34 -1.56 -5.62
C ALA A 177 25.78 -1.07 -5.77
N GLY A 178 26.04 0.19 -5.44
CA GLY A 178 27.33 0.86 -5.65
C GLY A 178 28.20 1.01 -4.41
N GLY A 179 27.73 0.55 -3.25
CA GLY A 179 28.48 0.65 -1.99
C GLY A 179 29.46 -0.50 -1.78
N ASP A 180 30.61 -0.20 -1.17
CA ASP A 180 31.63 -1.19 -0.77
C ASP A 180 31.41 -1.71 0.67
N SER A 181 30.39 -1.22 1.37
CA SER A 181 30.07 -1.59 2.75
C SER A 181 28.63 -2.07 2.90
N GLN A 182 28.41 -2.98 3.84
CA GLN A 182 27.07 -3.47 4.18
C GLN A 182 26.28 -2.37 4.88
N ILE A 183 25.11 -2.05 4.33
CA ILE A 183 24.15 -1.12 4.94
C ILE A 183 23.32 -1.88 5.96
N TYR A 184 22.70 -2.98 5.54
CA TYR A 184 21.97 -3.91 6.41
C TYR A 184 22.91 -5.03 6.85
N GLN A 185 23.19 -5.16 8.14
CA GLN A 185 24.15 -6.15 8.65
C GLN A 185 23.63 -7.58 8.51
N THR A 186 22.31 -7.75 8.40
CA THR A 186 21.68 -9.07 8.31
C THR A 186 21.85 -9.74 6.95
N TYR A 187 22.19 -8.97 5.91
CA TYR A 187 22.37 -9.48 4.56
C TYR A 187 23.81 -9.35 4.08
N PRO A 188 24.38 -10.39 3.42
CA PRO A 188 25.69 -10.29 2.78
C PRO A 188 25.76 -9.16 1.75
N LEU A 189 26.94 -8.56 1.59
CA LEU A 189 27.16 -7.46 0.64
C LEU A 189 26.70 -7.82 -0.78
N SER A 190 26.99 -9.03 -1.26
CA SER A 190 26.57 -9.51 -2.59
C SER A 190 25.05 -9.53 -2.78
N VAL A 191 24.30 -9.88 -1.73
CA VAL A 191 22.82 -9.86 -1.74
C VAL A 191 22.30 -8.43 -1.76
N GLN A 192 22.95 -7.52 -1.01
CA GLN A 192 22.61 -6.10 -1.05
C GLN A 192 22.85 -5.50 -2.43
N MET A 193 23.99 -5.79 -3.04
CA MET A 193 24.34 -5.27 -4.38
C MET A 193 23.35 -5.73 -5.45
N THR A 194 23.04 -7.03 -5.47
CA THR A 194 22.05 -7.59 -6.41
C THR A 194 20.66 -7.01 -6.16
N SER A 195 20.27 -6.83 -4.91
CA SER A 195 18.98 -6.22 -4.55
C SER A 195 18.89 -4.76 -4.97
N GLY A 196 19.97 -4.00 -4.77
CA GLY A 196 20.05 -2.61 -5.21
C GLY A 196 19.93 -2.47 -6.72
N PHE A 197 20.57 -3.37 -7.47
CA PHE A 197 20.43 -3.42 -8.94
C PHE A 197 18.96 -3.64 -9.37
N TRP A 198 18.26 -4.58 -8.74
CA TRP A 198 16.84 -4.81 -9.02
C TRP A 198 15.94 -3.64 -8.63
N MET A 199 16.23 -2.95 -7.53
CA MET A 199 15.53 -1.71 -7.14
C MET A 199 15.69 -0.62 -8.20
N ILE A 200 16.90 -0.45 -8.76
CA ILE A 200 17.14 0.53 -9.84
C ILE A 200 16.38 0.14 -11.11
N ILE A 201 16.39 -1.15 -11.50
CA ILE A 201 15.61 -1.62 -12.65
C ILE A 201 14.11 -1.35 -12.44
N MET A 202 13.60 -1.65 -11.26
CA MET A 202 12.19 -1.40 -10.92
C MET A 202 11.88 0.09 -11.00
N MET A 203 12.78 0.96 -10.53
CA MET A 203 12.61 2.42 -10.61
C MET A 203 12.43 2.87 -12.06
N VAL A 204 13.35 2.45 -12.94
CA VAL A 204 13.29 2.77 -14.37
C VAL A 204 12.01 2.23 -15.00
N GLY A 205 11.58 1.03 -14.62
CA GLY A 205 10.33 0.43 -15.09
C GLY A 205 9.08 1.22 -14.68
N ILE A 206 9.02 1.68 -13.44
CA ILE A 206 7.92 2.50 -12.92
C ILE A 206 7.91 3.86 -13.61
N ASP A 207 9.07 4.51 -13.79
CA ASP A 207 9.19 5.76 -14.55
C ASP A 207 8.63 5.63 -15.97
N LEU A 208 9.04 4.60 -16.70
CA LEU A 208 8.55 4.30 -18.05
C LEU A 208 7.03 4.13 -18.05
N LEU A 209 6.48 3.37 -17.11
CA LEU A 209 5.03 3.15 -17.00
C LEU A 209 4.28 4.45 -16.69
N CYS A 210 4.79 5.27 -15.77
CA CYS A 210 4.23 6.58 -15.46
C CYS A 210 4.24 7.51 -16.68
N ILE A 211 5.36 7.59 -17.42
CA ILE A 211 5.47 8.38 -18.64
C ILE A 211 4.44 7.92 -19.69
N LEU A 212 4.32 6.60 -19.91
CA LEU A 212 3.33 6.04 -20.85
C LEU A 212 1.89 6.38 -20.45
N LEU A 213 1.56 6.32 -19.16
CA LEU A 213 0.24 6.69 -18.65
C LEU A 213 -0.05 8.18 -18.80
N ILE A 214 0.93 9.05 -18.56
CA ILE A 214 0.81 10.50 -18.78
C ILE A 214 0.58 10.79 -20.26
N LEU A 215 1.40 10.23 -21.15
CA LEU A 215 1.26 10.41 -22.60
C LEU A 215 -0.09 9.92 -23.10
N LYS A 216 -0.52 8.73 -22.68
CA LYS A 216 -1.85 8.20 -23.02
C LYS A 216 -2.97 9.13 -22.56
N THR A 217 -2.86 9.70 -21.37
CA THR A 217 -3.86 10.64 -20.85
C THR A 217 -3.87 11.92 -21.69
N PHE A 218 -2.69 12.48 -22.00
CA PHE A 218 -2.54 13.70 -22.79
C PHE A 218 -3.16 13.57 -24.19
N PHE A 219 -2.82 12.50 -24.93
CA PHE A 219 -3.33 12.27 -26.28
C PHE A 219 -4.82 11.89 -26.33
N ASN A 220 -5.37 11.30 -25.26
CA ASN A 220 -6.81 11.03 -25.18
C ASN A 220 -7.63 12.26 -24.74
N SER A 221 -6.98 13.23 -24.10
CA SER A 221 -7.62 14.47 -23.63
C SER A 221 -7.62 15.60 -24.66
N THR A 222 -6.90 15.47 -25.76
CA THR A 222 -6.91 16.41 -26.88
C THR A 222 -8.10 16.07 -27.80
N PRO A 223 -9.09 16.97 -27.96
CA PRO A 223 -10.16 16.73 -28.94
C PRO A 223 -9.54 16.71 -30.35
N LYS A 224 -9.93 15.72 -31.15
CA LYS A 224 -9.61 15.65 -32.58
C LYS A 224 -10.28 16.79 -33.34
#